data_AF-A8M6G1-F1
#
_entry.id   AF-A8M6G1-F1
#
_cell.length_a   1.000
_cell.length_b   1.000
_cell.length_c   1.000
_cell.angle_alpha   90.00
_cell.angle_beta   90.00
_cell.angle_gamma   90.00
#
_symmetry.space_group_name_H-M   'P 1'
#
loop_
_entity.id
_entity.type
_entity.pdbx_description
1 polymer ?
#
loop_
_entity_poly.entity_id
_entity_poly.type
_entity_poly.pdbx_seq_one_letter_code
_entity_poly.pdbx_strand_id
1 'polypeptide(L)' 'MSGIGLINATGQAAVAGSLHTLVVQSTSFCNLDCTYCYLPDRRSLRLLSGAVARACAESIAQ' A
#
# COMPACT_ATOMS: atom_id res chain seq x y z
N MET A 1 17.59 4.20 1.72
CA MET A 1 16.14 4.17 1.41
C MET A 1 15.36 4.17 2.73
N SER A 2 15.43 5.29 3.45
CA SER A 2 14.74 5.48 4.73
C SER A 2 13.64 6.50 4.48
N GLY A 3 12.38 6.10 4.40
CA GLY A 3 11.31 7.08 4.17
C GLY A 3 9.97 6.56 3.68
N ILE A 4 9.84 5.31 3.25
CA ILE A 4 8.52 4.72 2.98
C ILE A 4 8.03 4.08 4.28
N GLY A 5 7.46 4.91 5.16
CA GLY A 5 6.96 4.50 6.47
C GLY A 5 7.56 5.30 7.63
N LEU A 6 7.49 6.63 7.58
CA LEU A 6 7.60 7.38 8.82
C LEU A 6 6.31 7.19 9.61
N ILE A 7 6.33 6.22 10.53
CA ILE A 7 5.71 6.39 11.86
C ILE A 7 6.13 7.80 12.29
N ASN A 8 5.18 8.66 12.69
CA ASN A 8 5.58 9.97 13.19
C ASN A 8 6.59 9.78 14.35
N ALA A 9 7.45 10.77 14.62
CA ALA A 9 8.48 10.69 15.67
C ALA A 9 7.93 10.39 17.08
N THR A 10 6.61 10.31 17.25
CA THR A 10 5.87 10.04 18.48
C THR A 10 5.28 8.62 18.59
N GLY A 11 5.53 7.73 17.63
CA GLY A 11 5.10 6.32 17.71
C GLY A 11 3.62 6.07 17.38
N GLN A 12 2.95 7.00 16.69
CA GLN A 12 1.55 6.85 16.28
C GLN A 12 1.42 6.46 14.81
N ALA A 13 0.28 5.83 14.48
CA ALA A 13 -0.08 5.52 13.11
C ALA A 13 -0.15 6.81 12.28
N ALA A 14 0.69 6.92 11.25
CA ALA A 14 0.71 8.02 10.29
C ALA A 14 -0.42 7.85 9.25
N VAL A 15 -1.66 7.73 9.74
CA VAL A 15 -2.85 7.65 8.90
C VAL A 15 -3.66 8.91 9.15
N ALA A 16 -3.91 9.67 8.08
CA ALA A 16 -4.75 10.86 8.16
C ALA A 16 -6.15 10.50 8.66
N GLY A 17 -6.75 11.37 9.49
CA GLY A 17 -8.09 11.16 10.04
C GLY A 17 -9.21 11.13 8.99
N SER A 18 -8.95 11.64 7.79
CA SER A 18 -9.79 11.46 6.60
C SER A 18 -8.92 11.17 5.38
N LEU A 19 -9.35 10.21 4.57
CA LEU A 19 -8.69 9.84 3.32
C LEU A 19 -9.36 10.58 2.17
N HIS A 20 -8.59 11.37 1.40
CA HIS A 20 -9.08 11.94 0.14
C HIS A 20 -8.98 10.96 -1.03
N THR A 21 -7.94 10.12 -1.04
CA THR A 21 -7.68 9.16 -2.13
C THR A 21 -7.02 7.92 -1.56
N LEU A 22 -7.49 6.76 -2.00
CA LEU A 22 -6.91 5.46 -1.67
C LEU A 22 -6.48 4.76 -2.96
N VAL A 23 -5.19 4.41 -3.05
CA VAL A 23 -4.64 3.58 -4.13
C VAL A 23 -4.32 2.21 -3.56
N VAL A 24 -4.95 1.16 -4.06
CA VAL A 24 -4.74 -0.22 -3.60
C VAL A 24 -4.11 -1.05 -4.71
N GLN A 25 -2.97 -1.67 -4.41
CA GLN A 25 -2.33 -2.64 -5.29
C GLN A 25 -2.38 -4.01 -4.60
N SER A 26 -3.30 -4.88 -5.05
CA SER A 26 -3.59 -6.16 -4.38
C SER A 26 -2.48 -7.21 -4.53
N THR A 27 -1.47 -6.92 -5.35
CA THR A 27 -0.27 -7.74 -5.56
C THR A 27 0.82 -6.86 -6.15
N SER A 28 2.10 -7.20 -5.99
CA SER A 28 3.18 -6.56 -6.75
C SER A 28 3.44 -7.20 -8.10
N PHE A 29 2.72 -8.26 -8.47
CA PHE A 29 2.95 -8.95 -9.74
C PHE A 29 2.77 -8.05 -10.96
N CYS A 30 3.82 -7.98 -11.77
CA CYS A 30 3.85 -7.41 -13.11
C CYS A 30 4.73 -8.29 -13.99
N ASN A 31 4.24 -8.65 -15.17
CA ASN A 31 4.94 -9.51 -16.12
C ASN A 31 5.93 -8.76 -17.04
N LEU A 32 6.01 -7.44 -16.93
CA LEU A 32 6.89 -6.59 -17.74
C LEU A 32 8.24 -6.35 -17.06
N ASP A 33 9.26 -6.07 -17.88
CA ASP A 33 10.62 -5.77 -17.44
C ASP A 33 11.04 -4.35 -17.79
N CYS A 34 10.28 -3.36 -17.31
CA CYS A 34 10.52 -1.96 -17.62
C CYS A 34 11.82 -1.45 -16.95
N THR A 35 12.65 -0.73 -17.72
CA THR A 35 13.89 -0.09 -17.21
C THR A 35 13.62 1.03 -16.20
N TYR A 36 12.39 1.56 -16.19
CA TYR A 36 11.91 2.63 -15.29
C TYR A 36 11.00 2.10 -14.17
N CYS A 37 11.04 0.81 -13.86
CA CYS A 37 10.15 0.20 -12.87
C CYS A 37 10.45 0.74 -11.46
N TYR A 38 9.46 1.39 -10.82
CA TYR A 38 9.57 1.85 -9.43
C TYR A 38 9.17 0.77 -8.41
N LEU A 39 8.55 -0.32 -8.87
CA LEU A 39 7.93 -1.33 -8.02
C LEU A 39 8.97 -2.41 -7.61
N PRO A 40 9.39 -2.47 -6.33
CA PRO A 40 10.20 -3.58 -5.85
C PRO A 40 9.40 -4.89 -5.90
N ASP A 41 10.12 -6.02 -5.94
CA ASP A 41 9.52 -7.37 -5.88
C ASP A 41 8.40 -7.62 -6.91
N ARG A 42 8.53 -7.05 -8.12
CA ARG A 42 7.50 -7.09 -9.18
C ARG A 42 7.07 -8.49 -9.64
N ARG A 43 7.79 -9.54 -9.27
CA ARG A 43 7.47 -10.93 -9.63
C ARG A 43 6.74 -11.69 -8.53
N SER A 44 6.47 -11.05 -7.39
CA SER A 44 5.75 -11.68 -6.28
C SER A 44 4.28 -11.86 -6.64
N LEU A 45 3.79 -13.09 -6.48
CA LEU A 45 2.37 -13.46 -6.67
C LEU A 45 1.58 -13.39 -5.36
N ARG A 46 2.16 -12.81 -4.30
CA ARG A 46 1.48 -12.69 -3.01
C ARG A 46 0.28 -11.76 -3.12
N LEU A 47 -0.90 -12.31 -2.92
CA LEU A 47 -2.15 -11.56 -2.90
C LEU A 47 -2.38 -10.91 -1.54
N LEU A 48 -2.94 -9.70 -1.57
CA LEU A 48 -3.57 -9.04 -0.45
C LEU A 48 -4.67 -9.95 0.12
N SER A 49 -4.72 -10.10 1.45
CA SER A 49 -5.79 -10.89 2.08
C SER A 49 -7.12 -10.16 1.99
N GLY A 50 -8.22 -10.93 1.93
CA GLY A 50 -9.57 -10.36 1.95
C GLY A 50 -9.86 -9.54 3.21
N ALA A 51 -9.25 -9.90 4.34
CA ALA A 51 -9.38 -9.14 5.58
C ALA A 51 -8.82 -7.71 5.43
N VAL A 52 -7.66 -7.55 4.79
CA VAL A 52 -7.07 -6.23 4.55
C VAL A 52 -7.87 -5.45 3.49
N ALA A 53 -8.32 -6.13 2.43
CA ALA A 53 -9.18 -5.50 1.42
C ALA A 53 -10.47 -4.90 2.03
N ARG A 54 -11.11 -5.64 2.94
CA ARG A 54 -12.27 -5.17 3.69
C ARG A 54 -11.95 -3.97 4.57
N ALA A 55 -10.86 -4.02 5.33
CA ALA A 55 -10.43 -2.90 6.18
C ALA A 55 -10.16 -1.62 5.36
N CYS A 56 -9.57 -1.76 4.16
CA CYS A 56 -9.40 -0.64 3.23
C CYS A 56 -10.74 -0.02 2.80
N ALA A 57 -11.74 -0.84 2.47
CA ALA A 57 -13.06 -0.37 2.08
C ALA A 57 -13.81 0.32 3.24
N GLU A 58 -13.76 -0.27 4.44
CA GLU A 58 -14.36 0.31 5.66
C GLU A 58 -13.72 1.67 6.01
N SER A 59 -12.43 1.85 5.72
CA SER A 59 -11.70 3.10 6.02
C SER A 59 -12.14 4.30 5.17
N ILE A 60 -12.80 4.09 4.03
CA ILE A 60 -13.24 5.17 3.12
C ILE A 60 -14.77 5.37 3.09
N ALA A 61 -15.53 4.54 3.80
CA ALA A 61 -17.00 4.55 3.78
C ALA A 61 -17.64 5.57 4.76
N GLN A 62 -16.85 6.50 5.30
CA GLN A 62 -17.30 7.51 6.27
C GLN A 62 -18.07 8.66 5.62
#